data_AF-A0AA39JXG8-F1
#
_entry.id   AF-A0AA39JXG8-F1
#
_cell.length_a   1.000
_cell.length_b   1.000
_cell.length_c   1.000
_cell.angle_alpha   90.00
_cell.angle_beta   90.00
_cell.angle_gamma   90.00
#
_symmetry.space_group_name_H-M   'P 1'
#
loop_
_entity.id
_entity.type
_entity.pdbx_description
1 polymer ?
#
loop_
_entity_poly.entity_id
_entity_poly.type
_entity_poly.pdbx_seq_one_letter_code
_entity_poly.pdbx_strand_id
1 'polypeptide(L)'
;MRFGIALYYYGLNADPSHPIPYFHWASISSELRWSENDTTCYEIVRQDAVVWKWHFTRPDLAIESARFSGIVELGEFDGPTKLIDEIIRAWHPANVDEWSVTGPIGWTCATWVMKLAFDLEEQGYYNFPGGINVDNFYRTILEKGETLRDLKGVAVIPVLPL
;
A
#
# COMPACT_ATOMS: atom_id res chain seq x y z
N MET A 1 15.18 5.71 -5.85
CA MET A 1 13.91 5.82 -5.11
C MET A 1 13.53 4.48 -4.52
N ARG A 2 12.86 4.48 -3.37
CA ARG A 2 12.22 3.32 -2.74
C ARG A 2 10.72 3.36 -2.94
N PHE A 3 10.08 2.21 -3.03
CA PHE A 3 8.62 2.11 -3.04
C PHE A 3 8.14 0.92 -2.20
N GLY A 4 6.93 1.04 -1.67
CA GLY A 4 6.42 0.13 -0.66
C GLY A 4 4.92 0.20 -0.49
N ILE A 5 4.42 -0.59 0.44
CA ILE A 5 3.02 -0.59 0.88
C ILE A 5 2.98 -0.13 2.34
N ALA A 6 2.35 1.01 2.58
CA ALA A 6 1.98 1.42 3.94
C ALA A 6 0.72 0.68 4.38
N LEU A 7 0.76 0.10 5.58
CA LEU A 7 -0.34 -0.65 6.15
C LEU A 7 -0.95 0.08 7.36
N TYR A 8 -2.26 0.22 7.35
CA TYR A 8 -3.04 0.83 8.43
C TYR A 8 -4.05 -0.17 8.96
N TYR A 9 -3.91 -0.56 10.23
CA TYR A 9 -4.82 -1.49 10.88
C TYR A 9 -6.04 -0.76 11.42
N TYR A 10 -7.21 -1.17 10.95
CA TYR A 10 -8.52 -0.75 11.45
C TYR A 10 -9.05 -1.87 12.34
N GLY A 11 -9.17 -1.59 13.64
CA GLY A 11 -9.71 -2.53 14.62
C GLY A 11 -11.23 -2.69 14.53
N LEU A 12 -11.79 -3.50 15.42
CA LEU A 12 -13.23 -3.74 15.49
C LEU A 12 -14.00 -2.41 15.63
N ASN A 13 -15.03 -2.21 14.82
CA ASN A 13 -15.88 -1.01 14.80
C ASN A 13 -15.14 0.31 14.50
N ALA A 14 -13.91 0.27 13.99
CA ALA A 14 -13.16 1.48 13.62
C ALA A 14 -13.64 2.12 12.31
N ASP A 15 -14.26 1.32 11.42
CA ASP A 15 -14.95 1.78 10.21
C ASP A 15 -16.39 1.20 10.21
N PRO A 16 -17.44 2.04 10.31
CA PRO A 16 -18.83 1.58 10.24
C PRO A 16 -19.19 0.84 8.94
N SER A 17 -18.42 1.04 7.87
CA SER A 17 -18.60 0.35 6.58
C SER A 17 -17.99 -1.05 6.56
N HIS A 18 -17.07 -1.35 7.50
CA HIS A 18 -16.35 -2.61 7.60
C HIS A 18 -16.34 -3.08 9.07
N PRO A 19 -17.34 -3.89 9.48
CA PRO A 19 -17.54 -4.24 10.90
C PRO A 19 -16.46 -5.19 11.45
N ILE A 20 -15.61 -5.75 10.59
CA ILE A 20 -14.53 -6.66 10.95
C ILE A 20 -13.17 -5.95 10.83
N PRO A 21 -12.15 -6.33 11.62
CA PRO A 21 -10.82 -5.75 11.50
C PRO A 21 -10.20 -6.02 10.12
N TYR A 22 -9.44 -5.05 9.60
CA TYR A 22 -8.76 -5.15 8.31
C TYR A 22 -7.55 -4.23 8.23
N PHE A 23 -6.70 -4.47 7.23
CA PHE A 23 -5.65 -3.52 6.83
C PHE A 23 -6.11 -2.70 5.63
N HIS A 24 -6.01 -1.38 5.76
CA HIS A 24 -6.04 -0.47 4.62
C HIS A 24 -4.61 -0.33 4.07
N TRP A 25 -4.49 -0.37 2.75
CA TRP A 25 -3.22 -0.38 2.04
C TRP A 25 -3.08 0.92 1.27
N ALA A 26 -1.87 1.48 1.26
CA ALA A 26 -1.54 2.61 0.41
C ALA A 26 -0.18 2.38 -0.23
N SER A 27 -0.04 2.76 -1.50
CA SER A 27 1.25 2.73 -2.19
C SER A 27 2.06 3.94 -1.74
N ILE A 28 3.33 3.75 -1.43
CA ILE A 28 4.23 4.81 -1.00
C ILE A 28 5.54 4.79 -1.79
N SER A 29 6.13 5.97 -1.97
CA SER A 29 7.44 6.13 -2.56
C SER A 29 8.26 7.23 -1.88
N SER A 30 9.57 7.05 -1.82
CA SER A 30 10.50 8.00 -1.19
C SER A 30 11.82 8.06 -1.95
N GLU A 31 12.41 9.24 -2.10
CA GLU A 31 13.77 9.39 -2.62
C GLU A 31 14.84 9.01 -1.59
N LEU A 32 14.52 9.20 -0.32
CA LEU A 32 15.40 9.04 0.82
C LEU A 32 14.91 7.87 1.69
N ARG A 33 15.40 7.80 2.92
CA ARG A 33 14.90 6.87 3.93
C ARG A 33 13.41 7.11 4.18
N TRP A 34 12.70 6.05 4.57
CA TRP A 34 11.31 6.17 5.00
C TRP A 34 11.20 7.17 6.16
N SER A 35 10.45 8.23 5.91
CA SER A 35 10.21 9.31 6.87
C SER A 35 8.83 9.92 6.60
N GLU A 36 8.22 10.49 7.63
CA GLU A 36 6.94 11.20 7.54
C GLU A 36 6.99 12.38 6.54
N ASN A 37 8.15 13.02 6.39
CA ASN A 37 8.30 14.26 5.62
C ASN A 37 8.73 14.04 4.16
N ASP A 38 9.35 12.89 3.86
CA ASP A 38 9.99 12.62 2.57
C ASP A 38 9.26 11.55 1.74
N THR A 39 8.13 11.04 2.25
CA THR A 39 7.36 9.97 1.59
C THR A 39 6.12 10.53 0.90
N THR A 40 5.96 10.17 -0.37
CA THR A 40 4.70 10.37 -1.10
C THR A 40 3.83 9.15 -0.91
N CYS A 41 2.53 9.35 -0.66
CA CYS A 41 1.58 8.25 -0.57
C CYS A 41 0.42 8.43 -1.53
N TYR A 42 -0.08 7.29 -1.97
CA TYR A 42 -1.16 7.16 -2.92
C TYR A 42 -2.19 6.21 -2.33
N GLU A 43 -3.38 6.75 -2.05
CA GLU A 43 -4.51 6.00 -1.52
C GLU A 43 -5.74 6.17 -2.41
N ILE A 44 -6.57 5.12 -2.41
CA ILE A 44 -7.93 5.19 -2.95
C ILE A 44 -8.89 5.22 -1.77
N VAL A 45 -9.58 6.35 -1.62
CA VAL A 45 -10.57 6.54 -0.56
C VAL A 45 -11.97 6.64 -1.15
N ARG A 46 -12.95 6.15 -0.39
CA ARG A 46 -14.36 6.26 -0.76
C ARG A 46 -14.84 7.66 -0.39
N GLN A 47 -15.26 8.47 -1.36
CA GLN A 47 -15.82 9.79 -1.08
C GLN A 47 -17.28 9.68 -0.61
N ASP A 48 -18.03 8.71 -1.13
CA ASP A 48 -19.46 8.53 -0.87
C ASP A 48 -19.93 7.09 -1.20
N ALA A 49 -21.22 6.79 -1.04
CA ALA A 49 -21.75 5.43 -1.13
C ALA A 49 -21.50 4.73 -2.49
N VAL A 50 -21.14 5.47 -3.53
CA VAL A 50 -20.95 4.92 -4.88
C VAL A 50 -19.61 5.33 -5.51
N VAL A 51 -19.01 6.43 -5.06
CA VAL A 51 -17.84 7.02 -5.72
C VAL A 51 -16.58 6.83 -4.88
N TRP A 52 -15.64 6.06 -5.44
CA TRP A 52 -14.26 6.05 -4.99
C TRP A 52 -13.54 7.24 -5.64
N LYS A 53 -12.94 8.12 -4.84
CA LYS A 53 -12.07 9.18 -5.34
C LYS A 53 -10.64 8.93 -4.92
N TRP A 54 -9.75 9.06 -5.89
CA TRP A 54 -8.32 9.03 -5.69
C TRP A 54 -7.93 10.31 -4.95
N HIS A 55 -7.27 10.16 -3.80
CA HIS A 55 -6.69 11.29 -3.12
C HIS A 55 -5.20 11.06 -2.96
N PHE A 56 -4.44 12.00 -3.50
CA PHE A 56 -3.09 12.28 -3.07
C PHE A 56 -3.21 12.86 -1.67
N THR A 57 -2.97 12.04 -0.66
CA THR A 57 -2.76 12.56 0.69
C THR A 57 -1.28 12.43 1.01
N ARG A 58 -0.79 13.34 1.84
CA ARG A 58 0.34 13.02 2.71
C ARG A 58 -0.32 12.33 3.90
N PRO A 59 -0.44 11.00 3.96
CA PRO A 59 -0.75 10.39 5.22
C PRO A 59 0.42 10.69 6.12
N ASP A 60 0.06 11.03 7.35
CA ASP A 60 0.97 10.87 8.45
C ASP A 60 1.37 9.39 8.47
N LEU A 61 2.58 9.07 8.00
CA LEU A 61 3.35 7.92 8.49
C LEU A 61 3.71 8.12 9.97
N ALA A 62 2.82 8.78 10.73
CA ALA A 62 3.01 9.18 12.10
C ALA A 62 3.22 7.92 12.90
N ILE A 63 4.41 7.79 13.45
CA ILE A 63 4.76 6.69 14.34
C ILE A 63 3.77 6.63 15.52
N GLU A 64 3.21 7.78 15.91
CA GLU A 64 2.21 7.92 16.97
C GLU A 64 0.78 7.57 16.53
N SER A 65 0.52 7.35 15.24
CA SER A 65 -0.80 7.00 14.74
C SER A 65 -1.25 5.64 15.26
N ALA A 66 -2.40 5.60 15.92
CA ALA A 66 -3.01 4.35 16.41
C ALA A 66 -3.32 3.35 15.26
N ARG A 67 -3.38 3.83 14.00
CA ARG A 67 -3.75 3.02 12.84
C ARG A 67 -2.54 2.55 12.06
N PHE A 68 -1.55 3.42 11.83
CA PHE A 68 -0.35 3.09 11.06
C PHE A 68 0.40 1.93 11.72
N SER A 69 0.68 0.89 10.93
CA SER A 69 1.33 -0.34 11.41
C SER A 69 2.77 -0.44 10.92
N GLY A 70 3.07 0.09 9.74
CA GLY A 70 4.41 0.06 9.17
C GLY A 70 4.39 -0.06 7.65
N ILE A 71 5.56 -0.40 7.10
CA ILE A 71 5.80 -0.48 5.66
C ILE A 71 6.25 -1.89 5.29
N VAL A 72 5.67 -2.43 4.21
CA VAL A 72 6.29 -3.51 3.46
C VAL A 72 7.05 -2.91 2.28
N GLU A 73 8.37 -3.02 2.29
CA GLU A 73 9.24 -2.51 1.22
C GLU A 73 9.22 -3.47 0.04
N LEU A 74 8.78 -3.00 -1.13
CA LEU A 74 8.68 -3.81 -2.34
C LEU A 74 10.02 -3.83 -3.09
N GLY A 75 10.74 -2.71 -3.08
CA GLY A 75 12.06 -2.62 -3.67
C GLY A 75 12.57 -1.19 -3.86
N GLU A 76 13.68 -1.10 -4.58
CA GLU A 76 14.30 0.15 -5.00
C GLU A 76 14.34 0.21 -6.53
N PHE A 77 14.19 1.42 -7.08
CA PHE A 77 14.27 1.69 -8.52
C PHE A 77 15.15 2.91 -8.80
N ASP A 78 15.89 2.84 -9.91
CA ASP A 78 16.72 3.93 -10.43
C ASP A 78 15.88 4.97 -11.18
N GLY A 79 15.33 5.90 -10.43
CA GLY A 79 14.65 7.07 -10.98
C GLY A 79 14.00 7.93 -9.90
N PRO A 80 13.43 9.07 -10.28
CA PRO A 80 12.75 9.97 -9.35
C PRO A 80 11.37 9.42 -8.95
N THR A 81 10.94 9.74 -7.72
CA THR A 81 9.57 9.61 -7.19
C THR A 81 8.48 10.09 -8.12
N LYS A 82 8.76 11.12 -8.93
CA LYS A 82 7.84 11.60 -9.97
C LYS A 82 7.49 10.54 -11.02
N LEU A 83 8.36 9.57 -11.28
CA LEU A 83 8.08 8.53 -12.26
C LEU A 83 6.94 7.62 -11.80
N ILE A 84 6.90 7.24 -10.51
CA ILE A 84 5.78 6.46 -9.96
C ILE A 84 4.49 7.27 -9.99
N ASP A 85 4.56 8.58 -9.71
CA ASP A 85 3.42 9.48 -9.87
C ASP A 85 2.89 9.48 -11.32
N GLU A 86 3.80 9.63 -12.29
CA GLU A 86 3.47 9.62 -13.71
C GLU A 86 2.88 8.28 -14.16
N ILE A 87 3.47 7.15 -13.73
CA ILE A 87 2.96 5.81 -14.03
C ILE A 87 1.55 5.64 -13.45
N ILE A 88 1.35 6.00 -12.18
CA ILE A 88 0.05 5.92 -11.53
C ILE A 88 -0.97 6.77 -12.30
N ARG A 89 -0.64 8.02 -12.61
CA ARG A 89 -1.55 8.93 -13.34
C ARG A 89 -1.84 8.49 -14.77
N ALA A 90 -0.86 7.90 -15.47
CA ALA A 90 -1.01 7.52 -16.87
C ALA A 90 -1.72 6.18 -17.04
N TRP A 91 -1.53 5.22 -16.13
CA TRP A 91 -1.98 3.83 -16.31
C TRP A 91 -3.00 3.37 -15.27
N HIS A 92 -3.08 4.04 -14.11
CA HIS A 92 -3.85 3.58 -12.96
C HIS A 92 -4.69 4.71 -12.37
N PRO A 93 -5.92 4.87 -12.88
CA PRO A 93 -6.95 4.37 -11.98
C PRO A 93 -8.22 3.75 -12.60
N ALA A 94 -8.29 3.46 -13.90
CA ALA A 94 -9.56 3.13 -14.58
C ALA A 94 -9.73 1.68 -15.09
N ASN A 95 -8.66 0.87 -15.21
CA ASN A 95 -8.72 -0.49 -15.76
C ASN A 95 -8.55 -1.58 -14.69
N VAL A 96 -9.26 -1.45 -13.56
CA VAL A 96 -9.33 -2.53 -12.56
C VAL A 96 -10.35 -3.61 -12.97
N ASP A 97 -11.26 -3.31 -13.91
CA ASP A 97 -12.32 -4.22 -14.35
C ASP A 97 -11.79 -5.53 -14.96
N GLU A 98 -10.59 -5.50 -15.56
CA GLU A 98 -9.96 -6.70 -16.14
C GLU A 98 -9.09 -7.46 -15.12
N TRP A 99 -8.77 -6.84 -13.98
CA TRP A 99 -7.90 -7.43 -12.96
C TRP A 99 -8.66 -7.64 -11.65
N SER A 100 -9.24 -8.82 -11.52
CA SER A 100 -9.91 -9.24 -10.29
C SER A 100 -9.05 -10.25 -9.54
N VAL A 101 -8.69 -9.91 -8.30
CA VAL A 101 -8.12 -10.87 -7.34
C VAL A 101 -9.22 -11.23 -6.35
N THR A 102 -9.38 -12.52 -6.06
CA THR A 102 -10.33 -12.98 -5.06
C THR A 102 -9.86 -12.50 -3.68
N GLY A 103 -10.66 -11.67 -3.02
CA GLY A 103 -10.41 -11.28 -1.64
C GLY A 103 -11.68 -10.84 -0.93
N PRO A 104 -11.59 -10.44 0.36
CA PRO A 104 -12.74 -10.12 1.18
C PRO A 104 -13.55 -8.95 0.59
N ILE A 105 -14.86 -8.91 0.83
CA ILE A 105 -15.71 -7.81 0.33
C ILE A 105 -15.18 -6.46 0.87
N GLY A 106 -14.92 -5.48 -0.01
CA GLY A 106 -14.62 -4.08 0.36
C GLY A 106 -13.15 -3.64 0.34
N TRP A 107 -12.20 -4.53 0.03
CA TRP A 107 -10.75 -4.26 0.08
C TRP A 107 -10.12 -3.58 -1.16
N THR A 108 -10.87 -2.73 -1.88
CA THR A 108 -10.50 -2.15 -3.19
C THR A 108 -9.14 -1.43 -3.23
N CYS A 109 -8.71 -0.82 -2.12
CA CYS A 109 -7.40 -0.19 -2.01
C CYS A 109 -6.23 -1.17 -2.22
N ALA A 110 -6.32 -2.37 -1.64
CA ALA A 110 -5.29 -3.39 -1.76
C ALA A 110 -5.22 -3.95 -3.18
N THR A 111 -6.37 -4.19 -3.83
CA THR A 111 -6.40 -4.61 -5.24
C THR A 111 -5.68 -3.59 -6.13
N TRP A 112 -5.93 -2.29 -5.97
CA TRP A 112 -5.20 -1.30 -6.77
C TRP A 112 -3.68 -1.31 -6.50
N VAL A 113 -3.26 -1.38 -5.23
CA VAL A 113 -1.83 -1.43 -4.87
C VAL A 113 -1.16 -2.69 -5.44
N MET A 114 -1.82 -3.84 -5.35
CA MET A 114 -1.28 -5.07 -5.92
C MET A 114 -1.13 -4.93 -7.44
N LYS A 115 -2.11 -4.32 -8.13
CA LYS A 115 -2.04 -4.14 -9.59
C LYS A 115 -0.81 -3.32 -9.97
N LEU A 116 -0.64 -2.18 -9.30
CA LEU A 116 0.53 -1.33 -9.48
C LEU A 116 1.82 -2.11 -9.26
N ALA A 117 1.90 -2.92 -8.20
CA ALA A 117 3.08 -3.73 -7.92
C ALA A 117 3.39 -4.72 -9.06
N PHE A 118 2.39 -5.43 -9.62
CA PHE A 118 2.60 -6.33 -10.75
C PHE A 118 2.95 -5.60 -12.04
N ASP A 119 2.20 -4.54 -12.39
CA ASP A 119 2.45 -3.75 -13.60
C ASP A 119 3.86 -3.13 -13.58
N LEU A 120 4.38 -2.75 -12.40
CA LEU A 120 5.76 -2.25 -12.25
C LEU A 120 6.81 -3.36 -12.42
N GLU A 121 6.51 -4.58 -11.99
CA GLU A 121 7.42 -5.73 -12.15
C GLU A 121 7.46 -6.19 -13.60
N GLU A 122 6.30 -6.31 -14.26
CA GLU A 122 6.19 -6.68 -15.68
C GLU A 122 6.91 -5.68 -16.60
N GLN A 123 6.92 -4.40 -16.24
CA GLN A 123 7.66 -3.35 -16.94
C GLN A 123 9.17 -3.34 -16.63
N GLY A 124 9.63 -4.18 -15.71
CA GLY A 124 11.03 -4.33 -15.35
C GLY A 124 11.58 -3.23 -14.45
N TYR A 125 10.72 -2.47 -13.76
CA TYR A 125 11.18 -1.47 -12.78
C TYR A 125 11.79 -2.13 -11.54
N TYR A 126 11.35 -3.34 -11.21
CA TYR A 126 11.92 -4.16 -10.15
C TYR A 126 11.59 -5.62 -10.42
N ASN A 127 12.09 -6.53 -9.58
CA ASN A 127 11.72 -7.93 -9.62
C ASN A 127 11.17 -8.34 -8.27
N PHE A 128 10.11 -9.14 -8.28
CA PHE A 128 9.64 -9.78 -7.05
C PHE A 128 10.73 -10.69 -6.48
N PRO A 129 10.86 -10.75 -5.13
CA PRO A 129 11.66 -11.77 -4.48
C PRO A 129 11.21 -13.17 -4.93
N GLY A 130 12.18 -14.09 -5.04
CA GLY A 130 11.90 -15.45 -5.49
C GLY A 130 10.81 -16.12 -4.66
N GLY A 131 9.79 -16.66 -5.35
CA GLY A 131 8.66 -17.34 -4.72
C GLY A 131 7.45 -16.44 -4.44
N ILE A 132 7.49 -15.14 -4.73
CA ILE A 132 6.31 -14.26 -4.70
C ILE A 132 5.60 -14.25 -6.06
N ASN A 133 4.28 -14.36 -6.06
CA ASN A 133 3.42 -14.31 -7.24
C ASN A 133 2.03 -13.75 -6.89
N VAL A 134 1.16 -13.60 -7.89
CA VAL A 134 -0.21 -13.06 -7.73
C VAL A 134 -1.00 -13.81 -6.65
N ASP A 135 -0.84 -15.13 -6.56
CA ASP A 135 -1.63 -15.98 -5.66
C ASP A 135 -1.22 -15.86 -4.19
N ASN A 136 0.06 -15.54 -3.92
CA ASN A 136 0.57 -15.47 -2.55
C ASN A 136 0.93 -14.05 -2.08
N PHE A 137 1.07 -13.07 -2.99
CA PHE A 137 1.44 -11.71 -2.64
C PHE A 137 0.50 -11.13 -1.58
N TYR A 138 -0.82 -11.27 -1.77
CA TYR A 138 -1.79 -10.78 -0.80
C TYR A 138 -1.59 -11.36 0.60
N ARG A 139 -1.43 -12.68 0.69
CA ARG A 139 -1.24 -13.39 1.96
C ARG A 139 0.07 -12.95 2.63
N THR A 140 1.15 -12.84 1.85
CA THR A 140 2.46 -12.38 2.33
C THR A 140 2.38 -10.99 2.94
N ILE A 141 1.69 -10.04 2.28
CA ILE A 141 1.51 -8.69 2.83
C ILE A 141 0.68 -8.72 4.12
N LEU A 142 -0.37 -9.56 4.19
CA LEU A 142 -1.17 -9.69 5.42
C LEU A 142 -0.35 -10.25 6.59
N GLU A 143 0.45 -11.30 6.37
CA GLU A 143 1.31 -11.89 7.39
C GLU A 143 2.33 -10.88 7.93
N LYS A 144 2.91 -10.07 7.03
CA LYS A 144 3.78 -8.95 7.42
C LYS A 144 3.00 -7.85 8.11
N GLY A 145 1.77 -7.57 7.69
CA GLY A 145 0.88 -6.60 8.31
C GLY A 145 0.57 -6.94 9.76
N GLU A 146 0.28 -8.21 10.05
CA GLU A 146 0.08 -8.71 11.42
C GLU A 146 1.35 -8.51 12.27
N THR A 147 2.52 -8.87 11.72
CA THR A 147 3.81 -8.64 12.37
C THR A 147 4.03 -7.16 12.67
N LEU A 148 3.78 -6.28 11.70
CA LEU A 148 3.92 -4.83 11.81
C LEU A 148 2.95 -4.23 12.83
N ARG A 149 1.69 -4.71 12.89
CA ARG A 149 0.71 -4.28 13.88
C ARG A 149 1.21 -4.55 15.30
N ASP A 150 1.84 -5.69 15.52
CA ASP A 150 2.36 -6.08 16.84
C ASP A 150 3.63 -5.30 17.21
N LEU A 151 4.29 -4.68 16.23
CA LEU A 151 5.45 -3.78 16.41
C LEU A 151 5.05 -2.31 16.66
N LYS A 152 3.75 -1.98 16.80
CA LYS A 152 3.31 -0.59 17.05
C LYS A 152 3.93 0.01 18.32
N GLY A 153 4.26 1.31 18.27
CA GLY A 153 4.82 2.07 19.41
C GLY A 153 6.35 2.05 19.52
N VAL A 154 7.05 1.51 18.52
CA VAL A 154 8.50 1.61 18.37
C VAL A 154 8.93 3.02 17.93
N ALA A 155 10.15 3.45 18.28
CA ALA A 155 10.64 4.82 18.03
C ALA A 155 10.97 5.14 16.55
N VAL A 156 10.86 4.17 15.65
CA VAL A 156 11.21 4.30 14.22
C VAL A 156 10.16 3.57 13.41
N ILE A 157 9.80 4.08 12.21
CA ILE A 157 8.86 3.41 11.31
C ILE A 157 9.32 1.96 11.07
N PRO A 158 8.51 0.95 11.45
CA PRO A 158 8.87 -0.44 11.22
C PRO A 158 8.71 -0.77 9.72
N VAL A 159 9.75 -1.38 9.16
CA VAL A 159 9.84 -1.73 7.74
C VAL A 159 10.21 -3.21 7.63
N LEU A 160 9.42 -3.97 6.89
CA LEU A 160 9.73 -5.35 6.53
C LEU A 160 9.98 -5.44 5.02
N PRO A 161 11.02 -6.15 4.55
CA PRO A 161 11.16 -6.42 3.12
C PRO A 161 10.01 -7.32 2.66
N LEU A 162 9.62 -7.24 1.39
CA LEU A 162 8.71 -8.20 0.76
C LEU A 162 9.27 -9.63 0.81
#